data_AF-A0A9E6WAG2-F1
#
_entry.id   AF-A0A9E6WAG2-F1
#
_cell.length_a   1.000
_cell.length_b   1.000
_cell.length_c   1.000
_cell.angle_alpha   90.00
_cell.angle_beta   90.00
_cell.angle_gamma   90.00
#
_symmetry.space_group_name_H-M   'P 1'
#
loop_
_entity.id
_entity.type
_entity.pdbx_description
1 polymer ?
#
loop_
_entity_poly.entity_id
_entity_poly.type
_entity_poly.pdbx_seq_one_letter_code
_entity_poly.pdbx_strand_id
1 'polypeptide(L)'
;MSEFENITKQKSKNLRNNIIVIALSAILVVLLVLFFMQRREHSMIMKDITAEKDSIQNELTQIVAGYDLLKTENDTINEQLILAQAKVRDLLIEVEQTKRVSYEKISDYQKQVTTLRGIMRDFVVQIDSLNKRNEQLMAENTQVKEQFKQSEIEKEQLSQEKENLQKNLQRAAQLEARDLSAVGLNSRNKETKYANRTEMIMISFVLG
;
A
#
# COMPACT_ATOMS: atom_id res chain seq x y z
N MET A 1 -58.24 11.19 -89.77
CA MET A 1 -56.80 11.37 -89.55
C MET A 1 -56.44 11.61 -88.07
N SER A 2 -57.32 12.24 -87.26
CA SER A 2 -57.03 12.61 -85.86
C SER A 2 -57.10 11.49 -84.82
N GLU A 3 -57.91 10.43 -85.01
CA GLU A 3 -58.05 9.35 -84.03
C GLU A 3 -56.85 8.38 -83.99
N PHE A 4 -56.27 8.05 -85.15
CA PHE A 4 -55.11 7.16 -85.24
C PHE A 4 -53.85 7.77 -84.61
N GLU A 5 -53.63 9.08 -84.80
CA GLU A 5 -52.50 9.81 -84.21
C GLU A 5 -52.60 9.84 -82.67
N ASN A 6 -53.82 9.99 -82.14
CA ASN A 6 -54.10 10.00 -80.71
C ASN A 6 -53.84 8.62 -80.06
N ILE A 7 -54.23 7.53 -80.73
CA ILE A 7 -53.96 6.15 -80.25
C ILE A 7 -52.46 5.83 -80.23
N THR A 8 -51.69 6.23 -81.25
CA THR A 8 -50.23 6.05 -81.27
C THR A 8 -49.51 6.91 -80.22
N LYS A 9 -49.99 8.13 -79.98
CA LYS A 9 -49.45 9.04 -78.95
C LYS A 9 -49.78 8.55 -77.54
N GLN A 10 -50.96 7.98 -77.34
CA GLN A 10 -51.36 7.36 -76.06
C GLN A 10 -50.60 6.05 -75.79
N LYS A 11 -50.38 5.21 -76.81
CA LYS A 11 -49.58 3.98 -76.69
C LYS A 11 -48.11 4.26 -76.35
N SER A 12 -47.47 5.22 -77.02
CA SER A 12 -46.08 5.63 -76.71
C SER A 12 -45.95 6.31 -75.35
N LYS A 13 -46.93 7.14 -74.95
CA LYS A 13 -47.01 7.72 -73.60
C LYS A 13 -47.13 6.63 -72.53
N ASN A 14 -47.97 5.62 -72.74
CA ASN A 14 -48.13 4.49 -71.82
C ASN A 14 -46.86 3.63 -71.71
N LEU A 15 -46.16 3.39 -72.82
CA LEU A 15 -44.87 2.70 -72.83
C LEU A 15 -43.80 3.48 -72.05
N ARG A 16 -43.72 4.80 -72.27
CA ARG A 16 -42.80 5.68 -71.53
C ARG A 16 -43.13 5.72 -70.04
N ASN A 17 -44.42 5.77 -69.68
CA ASN A 17 -44.86 5.73 -68.28
C ASN A 17 -44.51 4.39 -67.63
N ASN A 18 -44.66 3.27 -68.34
CA ASN A 18 -44.34 1.95 -67.83
C ASN A 18 -42.82 1.77 -67.59
N ILE A 19 -41.99 2.28 -68.50
CA ILE A 19 -40.52 2.30 -68.31
C ILE A 19 -40.13 3.14 -67.09
N ILE A 20 -40.76 4.30 -66.90
CA ILE A 20 -40.53 5.15 -65.71
C ILE A 20 -40.91 4.40 -64.43
N VAL A 21 -42.05 3.70 -64.42
CA VAL A 21 -42.50 2.92 -63.25
C VAL A 21 -41.54 1.76 -62.95
N ILE A 22 -41.04 1.05 -63.97
CA ILE A 22 -40.05 -0.03 -63.79
C ILE A 22 -38.71 0.51 -63.29
N ALA A 23 -38.26 1.66 -63.81
CA ALA A 23 -37.02 2.29 -63.34
C ALA A 23 -37.15 2.76 -61.87
N LEU A 24 -38.29 3.38 -61.52
CA LEU A 24 -38.57 3.82 -60.15
C LEU A 24 -38.70 2.64 -59.18
N SER A 25 -39.31 1.52 -59.60
CA SER A 25 -39.41 0.32 -58.75
C SER A 25 -38.06 -0.34 -58.55
N ALA A 26 -37.20 -0.40 -59.57
CA ALA A 26 -35.83 -0.89 -59.42
C ALA A 26 -35.01 -0.03 -58.45
N ILE A 27 -35.10 1.30 -58.55
CA ILE A 27 -34.46 2.23 -57.60
C ILE A 27 -34.99 2.01 -56.18
N LEU A 28 -36.31 1.85 -56.02
CA LEU A 28 -36.93 1.60 -54.72
C LEU A 28 -36.41 0.30 -54.08
N VAL A 29 -36.26 -0.78 -54.85
CA VAL A 29 -35.70 -2.05 -54.36
C VAL A 29 -34.26 -1.89 -53.90
N VAL A 30 -33.42 -1.18 -54.67
CA VAL A 30 -32.03 -0.88 -54.27
C VAL A 30 -31.99 -0.08 -52.97
N LEU A 31 -32.82 0.97 -52.84
CA LEU A 31 -32.91 1.78 -51.62
C LEU A 31 -33.35 0.95 -50.41
N LEU A 32 -34.30 0.02 -50.58
CA LEU A 32 -34.73 -0.88 -49.51
C LEU A 32 -33.59 -1.80 -49.07
N VAL A 33 -32.86 -2.40 -50.00
CA VAL A 33 -31.70 -3.27 -49.67
C VAL A 33 -30.63 -2.49 -48.90
N LEU A 34 -30.25 -1.30 -49.39
CA LEU A 34 -29.27 -0.44 -48.71
C LEU A 34 -29.75 -0.04 -47.31
N PHE A 35 -31.02 0.33 -47.16
CA PHE A 35 -31.61 0.66 -45.85
C PHE A 35 -31.54 -0.51 -44.87
N PHE A 36 -31.89 -1.72 -45.30
CA PHE A 36 -31.80 -2.92 -44.45
C PHE A 36 -30.35 -3.27 -44.07
N MET A 37 -29.41 -3.13 -45.01
CA MET A 37 -27.99 -3.38 -44.76
C MET A 37 -27.41 -2.37 -43.77
N GLN A 38 -27.64 -1.07 -44.00
CA GLN A 38 -27.23 0.01 -43.08
C GLN A 38 -27.85 -0.16 -41.69
N ARG A 39 -29.12 -0.57 -41.62
CA ARG A 39 -29.80 -0.81 -40.34
C ARG A 39 -29.22 -2.00 -39.57
N ARG A 40 -28.76 -3.05 -40.26
CA ARG A 40 -28.04 -4.17 -39.64
C ARG A 40 -26.72 -3.73 -39.04
N GLU A 41 -25.90 -2.97 -39.79
CA GLU A 41 -24.61 -2.47 -39.30
C GLU A 41 -24.78 -1.55 -38.09
N HIS A 42 -25.70 -0.58 -38.15
CA HIS A 42 -25.99 0.28 -36.99
C HIS A 42 -26.48 -0.51 -35.78
N SER A 43 -27.27 -1.58 -35.99
CA SER A 43 -27.73 -2.45 -34.91
C SER A 43 -26.58 -3.21 -34.24
N MET A 44 -25.57 -3.65 -35.00
CA MET A 44 -24.38 -4.30 -34.44
C MET A 44 -23.54 -3.31 -33.63
N ILE A 45 -23.23 -2.14 -34.21
CA ILE A 45 -22.44 -1.10 -33.53
C ILE A 45 -23.10 -0.68 -32.21
N MET A 46 -24.43 -0.49 -32.20
CA MET A 46 -25.14 -0.13 -30.97
C MET A 46 -25.12 -1.24 -29.92
N LYS A 47 -25.11 -2.51 -30.35
CA LYS A 47 -24.97 -3.65 -29.44
C LYS A 47 -23.57 -3.66 -28.80
N ASP A 48 -22.53 -3.43 -29.59
CA ASP A 48 -21.14 -3.40 -29.10
C ASP A 48 -20.93 -2.24 -28.11
N ILE A 49 -21.41 -1.03 -28.46
CA ILE A 49 -21.37 0.13 -27.56
C ILE A 49 -22.11 -0.16 -26.24
N THR A 50 -23.25 -0.85 -26.31
CA THR A 50 -24.01 -1.21 -25.10
C THR A 50 -23.24 -2.23 -24.26
N ALA A 51 -22.62 -3.24 -24.88
CA ALA A 51 -21.80 -4.22 -24.16
C ALA A 51 -20.57 -3.58 -23.50
N GLU A 52 -19.91 -2.63 -24.18
CA GLU A 52 -18.80 -1.86 -23.60
C GLU A 52 -19.26 -1.01 -22.42
N LYS A 53 -20.44 -0.38 -22.53
CA LYS A 53 -21.06 0.36 -21.43
C LYS A 53 -21.28 -0.54 -20.21
N ASP A 54 -21.85 -1.73 -20.40
CA ASP A 54 -22.11 -2.69 -19.33
C ASP A 54 -20.79 -3.16 -18.69
N SER A 55 -19.74 -3.38 -19.48
CA SER A 55 -18.40 -3.71 -18.98
C SER A 55 -17.84 -2.59 -18.09
N ILE A 56 -17.96 -1.33 -18.53
CA ILE A 56 -17.52 -0.16 -17.76
C ILE A 56 -18.26 -0.06 -16.43
N GLN A 57 -19.57 -0.30 -16.41
CA GLN A 57 -20.35 -0.31 -15.16
C GLN A 57 -19.87 -1.39 -14.20
N ASN A 58 -19.58 -2.59 -14.72
CA ASN A 58 -19.03 -3.68 -13.91
C ASN A 58 -17.65 -3.32 -13.36
N GLU A 59 -16.76 -2.75 -14.17
CA GLU A 59 -15.44 -2.30 -13.73
C GLU A 59 -15.52 -1.21 -12.66
N LEU A 60 -16.40 -0.22 -12.83
CA LEU A 60 -16.63 0.82 -11.83
C LEU A 60 -17.17 0.24 -10.53
N THR A 61 -18.12 -0.69 -10.61
CA THR A 61 -18.67 -1.38 -9.43
C THR A 61 -17.58 -2.14 -8.67
N GLN A 62 -16.69 -2.82 -9.40
CA GLN A 62 -15.53 -3.50 -8.78
C GLN A 62 -14.58 -2.52 -8.12
N ILE A 63 -14.33 -1.35 -8.73
CA ILE A 63 -13.49 -0.32 -8.12
C ILE A 63 -14.13 0.21 -6.83
N VAL A 64 -15.45 0.49 -6.82
CA VAL A 64 -16.17 0.91 -5.61
C VAL A 64 -16.03 -0.13 -4.50
N ALA A 65 -16.25 -1.41 -4.82
CA ALA A 65 -16.09 -2.50 -3.87
C ALA A 65 -14.63 -2.63 -3.39
N GLY A 66 -13.66 -2.38 -4.27
CA GLY A 66 -12.24 -2.31 -3.92
C GLY A 66 -11.96 -1.26 -2.85
N TYR A 67 -12.52 -0.05 -2.98
CA TYR A 67 -12.41 1.00 -1.97
C TYR A 67 -13.05 0.60 -0.63
N ASP A 68 -14.19 -0.09 -0.63
CA ASP A 68 -14.86 -0.55 0.61
C ASP A 68 -14.00 -1.54 1.42
N LEU A 69 -13.06 -2.23 0.76
CA LEU A 69 -12.13 -3.16 1.41
C LEU A 69 -10.86 -2.46 1.95
N LEU A 70 -10.57 -1.24 1.52
CA LEU A 70 -9.41 -0.49 2.01
C LEU A 70 -9.70 0.07 3.40
N LYS A 71 -8.87 -0.33 4.36
CA LYS A 71 -8.92 0.14 5.75
C LYS A 71 -7.61 0.82 6.11
N THR A 72 -7.71 1.97 6.76
CA THR A 72 -6.55 2.69 7.30
C THR A 72 -6.99 3.52 8.51
N GLU A 73 -6.11 3.64 9.50
CA GLU A 73 -6.28 4.53 10.66
C GLU A 73 -5.72 5.94 10.39
N ASN A 74 -5.13 6.16 9.22
CA ASN A 74 -4.61 7.47 8.84
C ASN A 74 -5.75 8.35 8.32
N ASP A 75 -6.13 9.38 9.10
CA ASP A 75 -7.23 10.29 8.78
C ASP A 75 -7.11 10.92 7.38
N THR A 76 -5.92 11.39 7.01
CA THR A 76 -5.68 12.02 5.71
C THR A 76 -5.87 11.05 4.55
N ILE A 77 -5.34 9.82 4.64
CA ILE A 77 -5.55 8.81 3.60
C ILE A 77 -7.03 8.43 3.56
N ASN A 78 -7.69 8.28 4.71
CA ASN A 78 -9.10 7.94 4.79
C ASN A 78 -9.99 8.99 4.10
N GLU A 79 -9.76 10.28 4.35
CA GLU A 79 -10.47 11.37 3.66
C GLU A 79 -10.25 11.30 2.14
N GLN A 80 -9.01 11.07 1.68
CA GLN A 80 -8.70 10.94 0.27
C GLN A 80 -9.38 9.73 -0.38
N LEU A 81 -9.46 8.60 0.32
CA LEU A 81 -10.19 7.41 -0.14
C LEU A 81 -11.67 7.71 -0.32
N ILE A 82 -12.30 8.40 0.63
CA ILE A 82 -13.72 8.79 0.55
C ILE A 82 -13.96 9.67 -0.68
N LEU A 83 -13.12 10.66 -0.92
CA LEU A 83 -13.23 11.54 -2.09
C LEU A 83 -13.00 10.80 -3.40
N ALA A 84 -12.02 9.90 -3.46
CA ALA A 84 -11.76 9.09 -4.64
C ALA A 84 -12.92 8.14 -4.92
N GLN A 85 -13.45 7.49 -3.88
CA GLN A 85 -14.62 6.61 -3.99
C GLN A 85 -15.86 7.37 -4.45
N ALA A 86 -16.09 8.59 -3.97
CA ALA A 86 -17.18 9.45 -4.42
C ALA A 86 -17.08 9.72 -5.93
N LYS A 87 -15.90 10.07 -6.44
CA LYS A 87 -15.68 10.26 -7.89
C LYS A 87 -16.01 9.01 -8.72
N VAL A 88 -15.67 7.82 -8.22
CA VAL A 88 -16.02 6.55 -8.90
C VAL A 88 -17.54 6.35 -8.92
N ARG A 89 -18.22 6.61 -7.79
CA ARG A 89 -19.68 6.52 -7.69
C ARG A 89 -20.37 7.52 -8.62
N ASP A 90 -19.90 8.76 -8.66
CA ASP A 90 -20.44 9.79 -9.54
C ASP A 90 -20.31 9.39 -11.02
N LEU A 91 -19.15 8.86 -11.42
CA LEU A 91 -18.94 8.35 -12.78
C LEU A 91 -19.83 7.14 -13.09
N LEU A 92 -20.01 6.21 -12.14
CA LEU A 92 -20.92 5.09 -12.29
C LEU A 92 -22.36 5.56 -12.56
N ILE A 93 -22.83 6.53 -11.77
CA ILE A 93 -24.15 7.14 -11.94
C ILE A 93 -24.26 7.84 -13.30
N GLU A 94 -23.24 8.59 -13.73
CA GLU A 94 -23.23 9.24 -15.05
C GLU A 94 -23.35 8.20 -16.18
N VAL A 95 -22.57 7.11 -16.11
CA VAL A 95 -22.62 6.02 -17.08
C VAL A 95 -24.01 5.37 -17.08
N GLU A 96 -24.57 5.02 -15.92
CA GLU A 96 -25.91 4.45 -15.79
C GLU A 96 -27.00 5.33 -16.43
N GLN A 97 -27.02 6.61 -16.09
CA GLN A 97 -28.04 7.55 -16.55
C GLN A 97 -27.91 7.90 -18.04
N THR A 98 -26.73 7.70 -18.64
CA THR A 98 -26.51 7.97 -20.07
C THR A 98 -27.23 6.94 -20.94
N LYS A 99 -28.40 7.32 -21.49
CA LYS A 99 -29.26 6.44 -22.30
C LYS A 99 -28.75 6.15 -23.70
N ARG A 100 -28.02 7.10 -24.31
CA ARG A 100 -27.42 6.96 -25.64
C ARG A 100 -25.96 7.35 -25.54
N VAL A 101 -25.08 6.40 -25.85
CA VAL A 101 -23.63 6.60 -25.76
C VAL A 101 -23.05 6.54 -27.16
N SER A 102 -22.14 7.46 -27.48
CA SER A 102 -21.32 7.40 -28.69
C SER A 102 -20.04 6.62 -28.39
N TYR A 103 -19.37 6.14 -29.44
CA TYR A 103 -18.07 5.49 -29.31
C TYR A 103 -17.02 6.38 -28.62
N GLU A 104 -17.01 7.68 -28.94
CA GLU A 104 -16.12 8.66 -28.31
C GLU A 104 -16.34 8.74 -26.79
N LYS A 105 -17.61 8.84 -26.35
CA LYS A 105 -17.95 8.91 -24.93
C LYS A 105 -17.60 7.61 -24.19
N ILE A 106 -17.76 6.44 -24.84
CA ILE A 106 -17.29 5.16 -24.30
C ILE A 106 -15.77 5.17 -24.11
N SER A 107 -15.01 5.59 -25.13
CA SER A 107 -13.55 5.69 -25.03
C SER A 107 -13.11 6.60 -23.88
N ASP A 108 -13.79 7.72 -23.69
CA ASP A 108 -13.49 8.64 -22.58
C ASP A 108 -13.85 8.05 -21.21
N TYR A 109 -14.96 7.32 -21.10
CA TYR A 109 -15.27 6.56 -19.89
C TYR A 109 -14.21 5.49 -19.59
N GLN A 110 -13.73 4.75 -20.60
CA GLN A 110 -12.65 3.76 -20.42
C GLN A 110 -11.35 4.39 -19.91
N LYS A 111 -10.97 5.57 -20.41
CA LYS A 111 -9.80 6.32 -19.91
C LYS A 111 -9.98 6.74 -18.45
N GLN A 112 -11.17 7.22 -18.09
CA GLN A 112 -11.49 7.58 -16.71
C GLN A 112 -11.43 6.37 -15.77
N VAL A 113 -12.01 5.23 -16.17
CA VAL A 113 -11.93 3.96 -15.42
C VAL A 113 -10.48 3.53 -15.22
N THR A 114 -9.66 3.60 -16.27
CA THR A 114 -8.23 3.25 -16.19
C THR A 114 -7.50 4.14 -15.18
N THR A 115 -7.78 5.44 -15.20
CA THR A 115 -7.21 6.41 -14.25
C THR A 115 -7.65 6.11 -12.82
N LEU A 116 -8.94 5.89 -12.59
CA LEU A 116 -9.50 5.58 -11.27
C LEU A 116 -8.95 4.27 -10.70
N ARG A 117 -8.76 3.26 -11.55
CA ARG A 117 -8.09 2.00 -11.18
C ARG A 117 -6.64 2.21 -10.79
N GLY A 118 -5.91 3.06 -11.52
CA GLY A 118 -4.54 3.45 -11.18
C GLY A 118 -4.47 4.08 -9.79
N ILE A 119 -5.31 5.09 -9.54
CA ILE A 119 -5.41 5.76 -8.24
C ILE A 119 -5.71 4.77 -7.11
N MET A 120 -6.67 3.86 -7.32
CA MET A 120 -7.01 2.82 -6.33
C MET A 120 -5.79 1.93 -6.01
N ARG A 121 -5.04 1.51 -7.04
CA ARG A 121 -3.82 0.70 -6.87
C ARG A 121 -2.75 1.45 -6.10
N ASP A 122 -2.59 2.74 -6.36
CA ASP A 122 -1.63 3.56 -5.62
C ASP A 122 -2.01 3.69 -4.14
N PHE A 123 -3.29 3.80 -3.83
CA PHE A 123 -3.76 3.76 -2.44
C PHE A 123 -3.49 2.42 -1.75
N VAL A 124 -3.72 1.29 -2.43
CA VAL A 124 -3.38 -0.05 -1.91
C VAL A 124 -1.91 -0.09 -1.48
N VAL A 125 -1.01 0.37 -2.35
CA VAL A 125 0.44 0.37 -2.08
C VAL A 125 0.80 1.32 -0.93
N GLN A 126 0.20 2.51 -0.88
CA GLN A 126 0.44 3.46 0.20
C GLN A 126 0.02 2.92 1.57
N ILE A 127 -1.17 2.30 1.65
CA ILE A 127 -1.69 1.71 2.89
C ILE A 127 -0.81 0.54 3.33
N ASP A 128 -0.45 -0.36 2.41
CA ASP A 128 0.43 -1.49 2.70
C ASP A 128 1.81 -1.04 3.20
N SER A 129 2.41 -0.05 2.52
CA SER A 129 3.69 0.51 2.94
C SER A 129 3.62 1.18 4.31
N LEU A 130 2.51 1.86 4.63
CA LEU A 130 2.31 2.48 5.93
C LEU A 130 2.16 1.42 7.03
N ASN A 131 1.36 0.38 6.79
CA ASN A 131 1.15 -0.72 7.73
C ASN A 131 2.46 -1.45 8.01
N LYS A 132 3.23 -1.80 6.96
CA LYS A 132 4.54 -2.44 7.10
C LYS A 132 5.52 -1.58 7.91
N ARG A 133 5.53 -0.26 7.67
CA ARG A 133 6.37 0.66 8.45
C ARG A 133 5.92 0.72 9.91
N ASN A 134 4.62 0.74 10.17
CA ASN A 134 4.09 0.72 11.53
C ASN A 134 4.47 -0.57 12.26
N GLU A 135 4.34 -1.74 11.62
CA GLU A 135 4.78 -3.02 12.19
C GLU A 135 6.27 -3.01 12.53
N GLN A 136 7.12 -2.53 11.61
CA GLN A 136 8.56 -2.41 11.85
C GLN A 136 8.86 -1.47 13.02
N LEU A 137 8.21 -0.30 13.07
CA LEU A 137 8.39 0.66 14.16
C LEU A 137 7.91 0.10 15.51
N MET A 138 6.83 -0.69 15.54
CA MET A 138 6.37 -1.35 16.76
C MET A 138 7.36 -2.40 17.26
N ALA A 139 7.93 -3.19 16.34
CA ALA A 139 8.97 -4.15 16.68
C ALA A 139 10.24 -3.45 17.21
N GLU A 140 10.70 -2.41 16.53
CA GLU A 140 11.86 -1.61 16.96
C GLU A 140 11.61 -0.93 18.31
N ASN A 141 10.43 -0.35 18.53
CA ASN A 141 10.07 0.27 19.81
C ASN A 141 10.09 -0.75 20.96
N THR A 142 9.61 -1.97 20.71
CA THR A 142 9.63 -3.06 21.69
C THR A 142 11.07 -3.47 22.02
N GLN A 143 11.91 -3.66 21.00
CA GLN A 143 13.32 -4.00 21.17
C GLN A 143 14.08 -2.92 21.94
N VAL A 144 13.89 -1.64 21.59
CA VAL A 144 14.53 -0.50 22.28
C VAL A 144 14.10 -0.44 23.73
N LYS A 145 12.82 -0.65 24.03
CA LYS A 145 12.32 -0.70 25.42
C LYS A 145 12.97 -1.82 26.22
N GLU A 146 13.16 -2.99 25.61
CA GLU A 146 13.81 -4.13 26.27
C GLU A 146 15.29 -3.86 26.53
N GLN A 147 16.03 -3.36 25.54
CA GLN A 147 17.44 -2.98 25.70
C GLN A 147 17.62 -1.88 26.75
N PHE A 148 16.72 -0.90 26.78
CA PHE A 148 16.71 0.16 27.79
C PHE A 148 16.55 -0.43 29.20
N LYS A 149 15.57 -1.32 29.39
CA LYS A 149 15.34 -1.99 30.68
C LYS A 149 16.55 -2.84 31.11
N GLN A 150 17.18 -3.57 30.19
CA GLN A 150 18.39 -4.33 30.48
C GLN A 150 19.54 -3.44 30.92
N SER A 151 19.76 -2.32 30.21
CA SER A 151 20.81 -1.34 30.55
C SER A 151 20.55 -0.67 31.90
N GLU A 152 19.28 -0.44 32.25
CA GLU A 152 18.88 0.11 33.54
C GLU A 152 19.22 -0.86 34.69
N ILE A 153 18.91 -2.15 34.52
CA ILE A 153 19.26 -3.22 35.48
C ILE A 153 20.77 -3.34 35.64
N GLU A 154 21.52 -3.39 34.53
CA GLU A 154 22.99 -3.47 34.56
C GLU A 154 23.59 -2.25 35.28
N LYS A 155 23.09 -1.05 35.00
CA LYS A 155 23.52 0.18 35.67
C LYS A 155 23.27 0.11 37.18
N GLU A 156 22.12 -0.40 37.61
CA GLU A 156 21.81 -0.56 39.04
C GLU A 156 22.76 -1.56 39.71
N GLN A 157 23.02 -2.69 39.06
CA GLN A 157 23.98 -3.70 39.53
C GLN A 157 25.40 -3.13 39.66
N LEU A 158 25.90 -2.45 38.61
CA LEU A 158 27.21 -1.81 38.63
C LEU A 158 27.31 -0.71 39.70
N SER A 159 26.22 0.03 39.94
CA SER A 159 26.17 1.02 41.01
C SER A 159 26.30 0.37 42.39
N GLN A 160 25.58 -0.74 42.63
CA GLN A 160 25.69 -1.51 43.86
C GLN A 160 27.08 -2.13 44.04
N GLU A 161 27.64 -2.73 42.98
CA GLU A 161 28.98 -3.29 43.01
C GLU A 161 30.03 -2.21 43.31
N LYS A 162 29.92 -1.04 42.67
CA LYS A 162 30.78 0.12 42.95
C LYS A 162 30.69 0.56 44.41
N GLU A 163 29.48 0.66 44.96
CA GLU A 163 29.29 1.03 46.37
C GLU A 163 29.93 0.00 47.31
N ASN A 164 29.78 -1.29 47.02
CA ASN A 164 30.39 -2.37 47.78
C ASN A 164 31.93 -2.34 47.71
N LEU A 165 32.49 -2.13 46.51
CA LEU A 165 33.93 -1.98 46.30
C LEU A 165 34.47 -0.76 47.05
N GLN A 166 33.76 0.37 47.03
CA GLN A 166 34.14 1.57 47.79
C GLN A 166 34.16 1.31 49.30
N LYS A 167 33.15 0.61 49.84
CA LYS A 167 33.12 0.20 51.25
C LYS A 167 34.28 -0.72 51.61
N ASN A 168 34.59 -1.69 50.74
CA ASN A 168 35.72 -2.61 50.95
C ASN A 168 37.06 -1.88 50.90
N LEU A 169 37.25 -0.94 49.95
CA LEU A 169 38.45 -0.11 49.86
C LEU A 169 38.64 0.74 51.12
N GLN A 170 37.57 1.36 51.63
CA GLN A 170 37.62 2.14 52.87
C GLN A 170 38.03 1.27 54.08
N ARG A 171 37.47 0.06 54.20
CA ARG A 171 37.87 -0.89 55.25
C ARG A 171 39.33 -1.32 55.13
N ALA A 172 39.79 -1.64 53.91
CA ALA A 172 41.18 -2.01 53.67
C ALA A 172 42.16 -0.85 53.93
N ALA A 173 41.75 0.40 53.63
CA ALA A 173 42.54 1.59 53.93
C ALA A 173 42.59 1.91 55.44
N GLN A 174 41.59 1.51 56.22
CA GLN A 174 41.64 1.58 57.68
C GLN A 174 42.61 0.54 58.27
N LEU A 175 42.65 -0.67 57.68
CA LEU A 175 43.56 -1.78 58.00
C LEU A 175 45.02 -1.46 57.64
N GLU A 176 45.60 -0.48 58.32
CA GLU A 176 47.01 -0.17 58.26
C GLU A 176 47.72 -0.94 59.39
N ALA A 177 48.70 -1.79 59.04
CA ALA A 177 49.49 -2.51 60.04
C ALA A 177 50.42 -1.51 60.76
N ARG A 178 50.09 -1.20 62.01
CA ARG A 178 50.89 -0.33 62.89
C ARG A 178 51.74 -1.19 63.82
N ASP A 179 52.82 -0.61 64.31
CA ASP A 179 53.76 -1.28 65.23
C ASP A 179 54.34 -2.59 64.68
N LEU A 180 54.68 -2.63 63.40
CA LEU A 180 55.36 -3.78 62.78
C LEU A 180 56.72 -4.02 63.45
N SER A 181 56.84 -5.17 64.10
CA SER A 181 58.03 -5.64 64.80
C SER A 181 58.39 -7.05 64.32
N ALA A 182 59.68 -7.29 64.13
CA ALA A 182 60.22 -8.60 63.78
C ALA A 182 61.34 -8.95 64.76
N VAL A 183 61.21 -10.10 65.43
CA VAL A 183 62.20 -10.61 66.39
C VAL A 183 62.66 -12.01 66.00
N GLY A 184 63.97 -12.26 66.08
CA GLY A 184 64.54 -13.58 65.87
C GLY A 184 64.38 -14.45 67.10
N LEU A 185 63.88 -15.68 66.93
CA LEU A 185 63.75 -16.69 67.97
C LEU A 185 64.74 -17.83 67.72
N ASN A 186 65.38 -18.32 68.77
CA ASN A 186 66.22 -19.51 68.73
C ASN A 186 65.39 -20.81 68.86
N SER A 187 66.06 -21.97 68.78
CA SER A 187 65.46 -23.31 68.94
C SER A 187 64.65 -23.56 70.22
N ARG A 188 64.76 -22.66 71.21
CA ARG A 188 64.01 -22.72 72.48
C ARG A 188 62.93 -21.64 72.56
N ASN A 189 62.54 -21.04 71.42
CA ASN A 189 61.58 -19.94 71.32
C ASN A 189 61.94 -18.71 72.16
N LYS A 190 63.24 -18.43 72.38
CA LYS A 190 63.71 -17.22 73.07
C LYS A 190 64.28 -16.22 72.07
N GLU A 191 64.03 -14.93 72.32
CA GLU A 191 64.54 -13.83 71.51
C GLU A 191 66.08 -13.81 71.44
N THR A 192 66.61 -13.52 70.26
CA THR A 192 68.04 -13.41 69.99
C THR A 192 68.32 -12.30 68.98
N LYS A 193 69.41 -11.56 69.20
CA LYS A 193 69.91 -10.52 68.28
C LYS A 193 70.93 -11.06 67.28
N TYR A 194 71.31 -12.32 67.39
CA TYR A 194 72.37 -12.94 66.59
C TYR A 194 71.78 -13.78 65.47
N ALA A 195 72.11 -13.43 64.21
CA ALA A 195 71.59 -14.10 63.01
C ALA A 195 71.93 -15.60 62.99
N ASN A 196 73.16 -15.97 63.34
CA ASN A 196 73.60 -17.38 63.40
C ASN A 196 72.92 -18.23 64.48
N ARG A 197 72.13 -17.63 65.37
CA ARG A 197 71.36 -18.31 66.43
C ARG A 197 69.86 -18.17 66.24
N THR A 198 69.43 -17.52 65.16
CA THR A 198 68.02 -17.34 64.82
C THR A 198 67.56 -18.53 63.97
N GLU A 199 66.47 -19.17 64.38
CA GLU A 199 65.88 -20.30 63.67
C GLU A 199 64.51 -19.93 63.08
N MET A 200 63.77 -19.03 63.75
CA MET A 200 62.51 -18.49 63.24
C MET A 200 62.46 -16.97 63.45
N ILE A 201 61.69 -16.27 62.61
CA ILE A 201 61.39 -14.84 62.82
C ILE A 201 59.92 -14.74 63.19
N MET A 202 59.64 -14.21 64.38
CA MET A 202 58.29 -13.86 64.80
C MET A 202 58.02 -12.43 64.35
N ILE A 203 56.93 -12.25 63.59
CA ILE A 203 56.45 -10.94 63.14
C ILE A 203 55.18 -10.62 63.94
N SER A 204 55.18 -9.47 64.60
CA SER A 204 54.07 -8.95 65.37
C SER A 204 53.69 -7.58 64.81
N PHE A 205 52.40 -7.32 64.66
CA PHE A 205 51.86 -6.03 64.26
C PHE A 205 50.44 -5.90 64.79
N VAL A 206 49.94 -4.67 64.86
CA VAL A 206 48.56 -4.36 65.20
C VAL A 206 47.84 -3.94 63.94
N LEU A 207 46.68 -4.56 63.67
CA LEU A 207 45.79 -4.10 62.60
C LEU A 207 44.93 -2.95 63.14
N GLY A 208 45.06 -1.78 62.53
CA GLY A 208 44.26 -0.58 62.81
C GLY A 208 42.90 -0.57 62.12
#